data_AF-A0A846GN42-F1
#
_entry.id   AF-A0A846GN42-F1
#
_cell.length_a   1.000
_cell.length_b   1.000
_cell.length_c   1.000
_cell.angle_alpha   90.00
_cell.angle_beta   90.00
_cell.angle_gamma   90.00
#
_symmetry.space_group_name_H-M   'P 1'
#
loop_
_entity.id
_entity.type
_entity.pdbx_description
1 polymer ?
#
loop_
_entity_poly.entity_id
_entity_poly.type
_entity_poly.pdbx_seq_one_letter_code
_entity_poly.pdbx_strand_id
1 'polypeptide(L)'
;MTWEIASVVAESVAPILGRKIQTRLTPADIHKAVEQGLKAALMREEPLAPEQRLFYYSAPDAIAFFLEDFFQDREVQEELHKPLQEDNKIPLTPLLVEKFKQVASNYAPTQPQDSFILPWMETFVKTYSEKTSSYLEFQLTKENYFLQISNRVDEVKFAGMLVGTQDGNHAVKLDQIFVMPEVEVLHPPSSQRPVEFWLDHPQIALPSKPWQPLRTQTAQQKTLAQSLLAVKTWQATSTKSRNVMLLGAPGSGKTTLMNYVAVMLAQKQPEAIGLAPDIDWLPILIDIRDWVEYSDISILEYARQFAEKKLLLKSLPKGFFEHWLEDGRTVILLDGLDQVTEPAKGEQVVGQIKDFIQQFPNNWEL
;
A
#
# COMPACT_ATOMS: atom_id res chain seq x y z
N MET A 1 5.45 13.24 -22.02
CA MET A 1 4.57 12.84 -23.16
C MET A 1 4.03 11.43 -23.00
N THR A 2 4.80 10.34 -23.15
CA THR A 2 4.28 8.94 -23.02
C THR A 2 3.62 8.68 -21.66
N TRP A 3 4.21 9.19 -20.59
CA TRP A 3 3.69 9.10 -19.23
C TRP A 3 2.40 9.88 -18.99
N GLU A 4 2.27 11.06 -19.57
CA GLU A 4 1.09 11.91 -19.39
C GLU A 4 -0.11 11.30 -20.10
N ILE A 5 0.06 10.79 -21.33
CA ILE A 5 -1.01 10.13 -22.08
C ILE A 5 -1.52 8.89 -21.32
N ALA A 6 -0.60 8.01 -20.89
CA ALA A 6 -1.00 6.78 -20.20
C ALA A 6 -1.74 7.04 -18.89
N SER A 7 -1.29 8.03 -18.10
CA SER A 7 -1.94 8.41 -16.84
C SER A 7 -3.33 9.00 -17.09
N VAL A 8 -3.46 9.95 -18.02
CA VAL A 8 -4.75 10.60 -18.34
C VAL A 8 -5.77 9.57 -18.81
N VAL A 9 -5.39 8.69 -19.74
CA VAL A 9 -6.29 7.66 -20.26
C VAL A 9 -6.65 6.66 -19.15
N ALA A 10 -5.70 6.22 -18.32
CA ALA A 10 -5.98 5.30 -17.24
C ALA A 10 -6.97 5.88 -16.21
N GLU A 11 -6.84 7.16 -15.85
CA GLU A 11 -7.74 7.87 -14.94
C GLU A 11 -9.20 7.87 -15.45
N SER A 12 -9.38 8.02 -16.77
CA SER A 12 -10.69 7.97 -17.42
C SER A 12 -11.25 6.53 -17.50
N VAL A 13 -10.39 5.55 -17.79
CA VAL A 13 -10.80 4.17 -18.11
C VAL A 13 -11.04 3.30 -16.89
N ALA A 14 -10.20 3.42 -15.85
CA ALA A 14 -10.27 2.53 -14.68
C ALA A 14 -11.62 2.56 -13.95
N PRO A 15 -12.27 3.72 -13.73
CA PRO A 15 -13.60 3.77 -13.13
C PRO A 15 -14.67 3.04 -13.96
N ILE A 16 -14.49 2.95 -15.28
CA ILE A 16 -15.43 2.29 -16.18
C ILE A 16 -15.28 0.79 -16.07
N LEU A 17 -14.03 0.30 -16.11
CA LEU A 17 -13.71 -1.11 -15.97
C LEU A 17 -14.01 -1.66 -14.56
N GLY A 18 -13.94 -0.79 -13.54
CA GLY A 18 -14.31 -1.13 -12.17
C GLY A 18 -15.80 -1.06 -11.86
N ARG A 19 -16.62 -0.46 -12.73
CA ARG A 19 -18.08 -0.36 -12.54
C ARG A 19 -18.77 -1.64 -13.03
N LYS A 20 -19.78 -2.09 -12.28
CA LYS A 20 -20.72 -3.18 -12.62
C LYS A 20 -20.22 -4.62 -12.49
N ILE A 21 -19.03 -4.87 -11.90
CA ILE A 21 -18.51 -6.23 -11.72
C ILE A 21 -18.05 -6.41 -10.26
N GLN A 22 -18.31 -7.57 -9.66
CA GLN A 22 -17.62 -7.99 -8.44
C GLN A 22 -16.16 -8.33 -8.80
N THR A 23 -15.31 -7.31 -8.91
CA THR A 23 -13.88 -7.49 -9.13
C THR A 23 -13.20 -7.78 -7.79
N ARG A 24 -12.19 -8.66 -7.77
CA ARG A 24 -11.30 -8.82 -6.61
C ARG A 24 -10.25 -7.70 -6.54
N LEU A 25 -10.13 -6.89 -7.60
CA LEU A 25 -9.21 -5.77 -7.70
C LEU A 25 -9.88 -4.47 -7.26
N THR A 26 -9.09 -3.60 -6.63
CA THR A 26 -9.50 -2.24 -6.29
C THR A 26 -9.46 -1.34 -7.54
N PRO A 27 -10.19 -0.20 -7.56
CA PRO A 27 -10.09 0.76 -8.66
C PRO A 27 -8.65 1.24 -8.93
N ALA A 28 -7.82 1.35 -7.89
CA ALA A 28 -6.41 1.70 -8.01
C ALA A 28 -5.60 0.61 -8.75
N ASP A 29 -5.90 -0.67 -8.51
CA ASP A 29 -5.20 -1.78 -9.16
C ASP A 29 -5.56 -1.84 -10.65
N ILE A 30 -6.83 -1.61 -10.99
CA ILE A 30 -7.30 -1.51 -12.38
C ILE A 30 -6.63 -0.34 -13.09
N HIS A 31 -6.57 0.83 -12.44
CA HIS A 31 -5.88 2.01 -12.94
C HIS A 31 -4.42 1.71 -13.27
N LYS A 32 -3.68 1.13 -12.32
CA LYS A 32 -2.28 0.73 -12.54
C LYS A 32 -2.14 -0.25 -13.70
N ALA A 33 -3.03 -1.25 -13.82
CA ALA A 33 -2.92 -2.24 -14.88
C ALA A 33 -3.10 -1.60 -16.27
N VAL A 34 -4.10 -0.73 -16.44
CA VAL A 34 -4.34 0.00 -17.69
C VAL A 34 -3.17 0.93 -17.99
N GLU A 35 -2.74 1.71 -16.99
CA GLU A 35 -1.63 2.64 -17.14
C GLU A 35 -0.35 1.92 -17.57
N GLN A 36 0.02 0.83 -16.90
CA GLN A 36 1.21 0.03 -17.23
C GLN A 36 1.11 -0.61 -18.61
N GLY A 37 -0.08 -1.09 -19.01
CA GLY A 37 -0.32 -1.59 -20.36
C GLY A 37 -0.07 -0.52 -21.43
N LEU A 38 -0.64 0.67 -21.23
CA LEU A 38 -0.48 1.80 -22.16
C LEU A 38 0.96 2.29 -22.22
N LYS A 39 1.60 2.41 -21.05
CA LYS A 39 3.01 2.75 -20.90
C LYS A 39 3.89 1.81 -21.71
N ALA A 40 3.71 0.49 -21.56
CA ALA A 40 4.48 -0.51 -22.30
C ALA A 40 4.25 -0.39 -23.82
N ALA A 41 3.00 -0.21 -24.24
CA ALA A 41 2.67 -0.10 -25.67
C ALA A 41 3.24 1.18 -26.31
N LEU A 42 3.20 2.31 -25.62
CA LEU A 42 3.80 3.57 -26.09
C LEU A 42 5.35 3.51 -26.09
N MET A 43 5.96 2.95 -25.04
CA MET A 43 7.42 2.81 -24.95
C MET A 43 8.01 1.87 -26.00
N ARG A 44 7.24 0.86 -26.41
CA ARG A 44 7.62 -0.09 -27.46
C ARG A 44 7.86 0.59 -28.81
N GLU A 45 7.45 1.85 -28.98
CA GLU A 45 7.69 2.66 -30.17
C GLU A 45 8.93 3.57 -30.08
N GLU A 46 9.46 3.82 -28.88
CA GLU A 46 10.58 4.75 -28.67
C GLU A 46 11.82 4.40 -29.49
N PRO A 47 12.22 3.11 -29.63
CA PRO A 47 13.37 2.72 -30.44
C PRO A 47 13.13 2.82 -31.96
N LEU A 48 11.88 2.97 -32.40
CA LEU A 48 11.53 3.05 -33.83
C LEU A 48 11.81 4.44 -34.38
N ALA A 49 12.11 4.51 -35.68
CA ALA A 49 12.16 5.78 -36.39
C ALA A 49 10.80 6.49 -36.27
N PRO A 50 10.74 7.83 -36.18
CA PRO A 50 9.49 8.55 -35.96
C PRO A 50 8.38 8.15 -36.95
N GLU A 51 8.70 8.05 -38.24
CA GLU A 51 7.80 7.62 -39.31
C GLU A 51 7.31 6.16 -39.19
N GLN A 52 7.86 5.37 -38.27
CA GLN A 52 7.47 3.99 -37.97
C GLN A 52 6.69 3.89 -36.64
N ARG A 53 6.23 5.01 -36.08
CA ARG A 53 5.43 5.03 -34.85
C ARG A 53 3.94 5.10 -35.17
N LEU A 54 3.13 4.39 -34.38
CA LEU A 54 1.68 4.30 -34.58
C LEU A 54 1.03 5.67 -34.70
N PHE A 55 1.38 6.61 -33.82
CA PHE A 55 0.80 7.95 -33.72
C PHE A 55 1.73 9.07 -34.22
N TYR A 56 2.59 8.79 -35.20
CA TYR A 56 3.61 9.76 -35.65
C TYR A 56 3.04 11.14 -36.03
N TYR A 57 1.86 11.17 -36.67
CA TYR A 57 1.23 12.42 -37.14
C TYR A 57 0.26 13.04 -36.13
N SER A 58 0.13 12.46 -34.94
CA SER A 58 -0.89 12.86 -33.97
C SER A 58 -0.32 13.75 -32.87
N ALA A 59 -1.07 14.77 -32.48
CA ALA A 59 -0.76 15.54 -31.28
C ALA A 59 -1.07 14.72 -30.00
N PRO A 60 -0.35 14.93 -28.88
CA PRO A 60 -0.52 14.13 -27.66
C PRO A 60 -1.93 14.12 -27.08
N ASP A 61 -2.62 15.25 -27.13
CA ASP A 61 -4.01 15.43 -26.72
C ASP A 61 -4.96 14.64 -27.62
N ALA A 62 -4.76 14.67 -28.93
CA ALA A 62 -5.52 13.87 -29.88
C ALA A 62 -5.36 12.36 -29.62
N ILE A 63 -4.14 11.91 -29.25
CA ILE A 63 -3.90 10.51 -28.87
C ILE A 63 -4.69 10.15 -27.62
N ALA A 64 -4.65 10.99 -26.58
CA ALA A 64 -5.37 10.74 -25.34
C ALA A 64 -6.88 10.62 -25.57
N PHE A 65 -7.50 11.59 -26.27
CA PHE A 65 -8.93 11.55 -26.58
C PHE A 65 -9.33 10.32 -27.41
N PHE A 66 -8.53 9.99 -28.42
CA PHE A 66 -8.78 8.78 -29.23
C PHE A 66 -8.73 7.50 -28.38
N LEU A 67 -7.73 7.37 -27.50
CA LEU A 67 -7.60 6.20 -26.64
C LEU A 67 -8.74 6.13 -25.63
N GLU A 68 -9.16 7.26 -25.05
CA GLU A 68 -10.34 7.34 -24.21
C GLU A 68 -11.58 6.81 -24.95
N ASP A 69 -11.86 7.31 -26.16
CA ASP A 69 -12.98 6.84 -26.98
C ASP A 69 -12.88 5.34 -27.31
N PHE A 70 -11.68 4.84 -27.59
CA PHE A 70 -11.46 3.41 -27.83
C PHE A 70 -11.82 2.55 -26.62
N PHE A 71 -11.42 2.95 -25.41
CA PHE A 71 -11.75 2.23 -24.18
C PHE A 71 -13.20 2.43 -23.72
N GLN A 72 -13.92 3.43 -24.25
CA GLN A 72 -15.36 3.59 -24.06
C GLN A 72 -16.18 2.59 -24.89
N ASP A 73 -15.59 1.96 -25.92
CA ASP A 73 -16.28 0.95 -26.72
C ASP A 73 -16.70 -0.24 -25.85
N ARG A 74 -17.94 -0.67 -26.04
CA ARG A 74 -18.56 -1.71 -25.20
C ARG A 74 -17.87 -3.06 -25.36
N GLU A 75 -17.52 -3.46 -26.58
CA GLU A 75 -16.89 -4.76 -26.83
C GLU A 75 -15.44 -4.76 -26.34
N VAL A 76 -14.75 -3.62 -26.45
CA VAL A 76 -13.45 -3.41 -25.82
C VAL A 76 -13.53 -3.61 -24.31
N GLN A 77 -14.51 -3.01 -23.64
CA GLN A 77 -14.71 -3.19 -22.19
C GLN A 77 -15.01 -4.66 -21.84
N GLU A 78 -15.89 -5.33 -22.59
CA GLU A 78 -16.21 -6.75 -22.38
C GLU A 78 -14.95 -7.64 -22.46
N GLU A 79 -14.00 -7.34 -23.36
CA GLU A 79 -12.71 -8.04 -23.43
C GLU A 79 -11.79 -7.71 -22.25
N LEU A 80 -11.67 -6.43 -21.88
CA LEU A 80 -10.79 -5.99 -20.79
C LEU A 80 -11.30 -6.40 -19.40
N HIS A 81 -12.58 -6.69 -19.26
CA HIS A 81 -13.16 -7.25 -18.03
C HIS A 81 -12.78 -8.71 -17.79
N LYS A 82 -12.50 -9.50 -18.84
CA LYS A 82 -12.18 -10.93 -18.70
C LYS A 82 -11.06 -11.21 -17.69
N PRO A 83 -9.87 -10.56 -17.77
CA PRO A 83 -8.80 -10.77 -16.79
C PRO A 83 -9.12 -10.26 -15.37
N LEU A 84 -10.18 -9.47 -15.18
CA LEU A 84 -10.58 -8.95 -13.87
C LEU A 84 -11.52 -9.90 -13.11
N GLN A 85 -12.14 -10.83 -13.82
CA GLN A 85 -13.17 -11.74 -13.29
C GLN A 85 -12.64 -13.15 -13.04
N GLU A 86 -11.79 -13.64 -13.92
CA GLU A 86 -11.26 -15.01 -13.86
C GLU A 86 -9.76 -15.01 -14.13
N ASP A 87 -9.05 -15.80 -13.33
CA ASP A 87 -7.61 -15.96 -13.46
C ASP A 87 -7.24 -16.49 -14.86
N ASN A 88 -6.17 -15.95 -15.43
CA ASN A 88 -5.59 -16.35 -16.73
C ASN A 88 -6.47 -16.14 -17.97
N LYS A 89 -7.59 -15.41 -17.88
CA LYS A 89 -8.30 -14.98 -19.08
C LYS A 89 -7.58 -13.81 -19.73
N ILE A 90 -7.31 -13.92 -21.03
CA ILE A 90 -6.62 -12.90 -21.82
C ILE A 90 -7.63 -12.25 -22.78
N PRO A 91 -7.65 -10.91 -22.90
CA PRO A 91 -8.42 -10.20 -23.92
C PRO A 91 -8.12 -10.70 -25.34
N LEU A 92 -9.14 -10.75 -26.20
CA LEU A 92 -8.97 -11.14 -27.61
C LEU A 92 -8.33 -10.00 -28.42
N THR A 93 -7.02 -10.06 -28.58
CA THR A 93 -6.24 -9.11 -29.39
C THR A 93 -6.84 -8.85 -30.79
N PRO A 94 -7.30 -9.86 -31.57
CA PRO A 94 -7.86 -9.60 -32.90
C PRO A 94 -9.11 -8.70 -32.85
N LEU A 95 -9.99 -8.90 -31.87
CA LEU A 95 -11.18 -8.09 -31.69
C LEU A 95 -10.81 -6.65 -31.28
N LEU A 96 -9.86 -6.51 -30.37
CA LEU A 96 -9.36 -5.19 -29.96
C LEU A 96 -8.72 -4.43 -31.13
N VAL A 97 -7.97 -5.11 -32.00
CA VAL A 97 -7.39 -4.50 -33.21
C VAL A 97 -8.50 -4.07 -34.19
N GLU A 98 -9.52 -4.89 -34.41
CA GLU A 98 -10.66 -4.55 -35.25
C GLU A 98 -11.37 -3.29 -34.73
N LYS A 99 -11.65 -3.24 -33.42
CA LYS A 99 -12.27 -2.07 -32.78
C LYS A 99 -11.39 -0.84 -32.81
N PHE A 100 -10.09 -0.98 -32.61
CA PHE A 100 -9.14 0.13 -32.69
C PHE A 100 -9.18 0.78 -34.08
N LYS A 101 -9.19 -0.02 -35.15
CA LYS A 101 -9.36 0.47 -36.54
C LYS A 101 -10.71 1.12 -36.77
N GLN A 102 -11.78 0.52 -36.23
CA GLN A 102 -13.14 1.07 -36.33
C GLN A 102 -13.21 2.47 -35.69
N VAL A 103 -12.69 2.64 -34.47
CA VAL A 103 -12.66 3.93 -33.78
C VAL A 103 -11.76 4.92 -34.51
N ALA A 104 -10.60 4.47 -34.99
CA ALA A 104 -9.65 5.32 -35.72
C ALA A 104 -10.24 5.89 -37.02
N SER A 105 -11.07 5.11 -37.73
CA SER A 105 -11.74 5.61 -38.95
C SER A 105 -12.75 6.73 -38.68
N ASN A 106 -13.25 6.83 -37.45
CA ASN A 106 -14.14 7.91 -37.00
C ASN A 106 -13.37 9.10 -36.37
N TYR A 107 -12.06 8.96 -36.15
CA TYR A 107 -11.21 9.95 -35.47
C TYR A 107 -10.08 10.44 -36.38
N ALA A 108 -10.42 11.37 -37.26
CA ALA A 108 -9.49 11.94 -38.25
C ALA A 108 -8.16 12.51 -37.69
N PRO A 109 -8.08 13.04 -36.45
CA PRO A 109 -6.82 13.62 -35.93
C PRO A 109 -5.69 12.65 -35.56
N THR A 110 -5.95 11.36 -35.30
CA THR A 110 -4.88 10.43 -34.89
C THR A 110 -4.27 9.64 -36.05
N GLN A 111 -5.01 9.34 -37.11
CA GLN A 111 -4.55 8.56 -38.29
C GLN A 111 -3.50 7.48 -37.97
N PRO A 112 -3.82 6.53 -37.07
CA PRO A 112 -2.84 5.52 -36.64
C PRO A 112 -2.37 4.67 -37.81
N GLN A 113 -1.09 4.34 -37.84
CA GLN A 113 -0.52 3.51 -38.89
C GLN A 113 -0.94 2.04 -38.75
N ASP A 114 -1.69 1.54 -39.75
CA ASP A 114 -2.31 0.22 -39.74
C ASP A 114 -1.35 -0.95 -39.43
N SER A 115 -0.11 -0.90 -39.92
CA SER A 115 0.91 -1.94 -39.70
C SER A 115 1.41 -2.02 -38.25
N PHE A 116 1.22 -0.96 -37.45
CA PHE A 116 1.70 -0.87 -36.08
C PHE A 116 0.61 -1.13 -35.04
N ILE A 117 -0.67 -1.15 -35.44
CA ILE A 117 -1.79 -1.39 -34.52
C ILE A 117 -1.67 -2.76 -33.83
N LEU A 118 -1.41 -3.83 -34.59
CA LEU A 118 -1.34 -5.18 -34.01
C LEU A 118 -0.17 -5.31 -33.01
N PRO A 119 1.09 -4.99 -33.35
CA PRO A 119 2.20 -5.05 -32.39
C PRO A 119 2.02 -4.16 -31.15
N TRP A 120 1.36 -3.01 -31.31
CA TRP A 120 1.02 -2.12 -30.21
C TRP A 120 -0.01 -2.78 -29.29
N MET A 121 -1.10 -3.32 -29.86
CA MET A 121 -2.17 -3.98 -29.12
C MET A 121 -1.69 -5.25 -28.41
N GLU A 122 -0.84 -6.06 -29.06
CA GLU A 122 -0.21 -7.23 -28.43
C GLU A 122 0.59 -6.84 -27.19
N THR A 123 1.34 -5.74 -27.26
CA THR A 123 2.13 -5.23 -26.14
C THR A 123 1.22 -4.77 -25.01
N PHE A 124 0.18 -3.98 -25.33
CA PHE A 124 -0.82 -3.53 -24.36
C PHE A 124 -1.50 -4.71 -23.67
N VAL A 125 -2.09 -5.64 -24.43
CA VAL A 125 -2.86 -6.78 -23.91
C VAL A 125 -1.99 -7.68 -23.04
N LYS A 126 -0.76 -7.96 -23.48
CA LYS A 126 0.20 -8.77 -22.71
C LYS A 126 0.48 -8.13 -21.35
N THR A 127 0.93 -6.86 -21.34
CA THR A 127 1.30 -6.19 -20.09
C THR A 127 0.09 -5.97 -19.18
N TYR A 128 -1.06 -5.58 -19.73
CA TYR A 128 -2.32 -5.44 -18.98
C TYR A 128 -2.68 -6.75 -18.27
N SER A 129 -2.69 -7.87 -19.01
CA SER A 129 -3.06 -9.18 -18.47
C SER A 129 -2.06 -9.70 -17.43
N GLU A 130 -0.76 -9.45 -17.63
CA GLU A 130 0.29 -9.78 -16.66
C GLU A 130 0.09 -8.99 -15.36
N LYS A 131 -0.19 -7.68 -15.46
CA LYS A 131 -0.40 -6.81 -14.29
C LYS A 131 -1.68 -7.13 -13.54
N THR A 132 -2.81 -7.33 -14.23
CA THR A 132 -4.05 -7.75 -13.57
C THR A 132 -3.86 -9.07 -12.82
N SER A 133 -3.17 -10.05 -13.42
CA SER A 133 -2.87 -11.33 -12.77
C SER A 133 -2.00 -11.15 -11.53
N SER A 134 -0.93 -10.34 -11.59
CA SER A 134 -0.11 -10.04 -10.41
C SER A 134 -0.90 -9.36 -9.30
N TYR A 135 -1.76 -8.38 -9.64
CA TYR A 135 -2.55 -7.67 -8.64
C TYR A 135 -3.65 -8.57 -8.02
N LEU A 136 -4.17 -9.54 -8.77
CA LEU A 136 -5.08 -10.56 -8.23
C LEU A 136 -4.34 -11.47 -7.24
N GLU A 137 -3.15 -11.91 -7.59
CA GLU A 137 -2.30 -12.72 -6.70
C GLU A 137 -1.95 -11.95 -5.42
N PHE A 138 -1.68 -10.64 -5.53
CA PHE A 138 -1.45 -9.73 -4.42
C PHE A 138 -2.67 -9.65 -3.49
N GLN A 139 -3.87 -9.43 -4.02
CA GLN A 139 -5.09 -9.40 -3.21
C GLN A 139 -5.36 -10.74 -2.51
N LEU A 140 -5.17 -11.87 -3.19
CA LEU A 140 -5.28 -13.20 -2.56
C LEU A 140 -4.23 -13.43 -1.47
N THR A 141 -2.99 -13.01 -1.72
CA THR A 141 -1.90 -13.10 -0.74
C THR A 141 -2.20 -12.24 0.48
N LYS A 142 -2.79 -11.06 0.29
CA LYS A 142 -3.18 -10.15 1.38
C LYS A 142 -4.20 -10.79 2.32
N GLU A 143 -5.22 -11.47 1.80
CA GLU A 143 -6.19 -12.18 2.63
C GLU A 143 -5.51 -13.26 3.50
N ASN A 144 -4.57 -14.01 2.92
CA ASN A 144 -3.81 -15.00 3.68
C ASN A 144 -2.89 -14.32 4.72
N TYR A 145 -2.22 -13.22 4.34
CA TYR A 145 -1.39 -12.42 5.25
C TYR A 145 -2.20 -11.91 6.45
N PHE A 146 -3.43 -11.42 6.23
CA PHE A 146 -4.35 -11.00 7.29
C PHE A 146 -4.77 -12.13 8.22
N LEU A 147 -5.05 -13.31 7.65
CA LEU A 147 -5.33 -14.50 8.44
C LEU A 147 -4.14 -14.85 9.34
N GLN A 148 -2.91 -14.80 8.82
CA GLN A 148 -1.72 -15.10 9.61
C GLN A 148 -1.43 -14.05 10.69
N ILE A 149 -1.65 -12.76 10.42
CA ILE A 149 -1.56 -11.71 11.45
C ILE A 149 -2.54 -12.00 12.58
N SER A 150 -3.80 -12.25 12.24
CA SER A 150 -4.85 -12.51 13.23
C SER A 150 -4.49 -13.73 14.08
N ASN A 151 -4.08 -14.84 13.45
CA ASN A 151 -3.70 -16.06 14.16
C ASN A 151 -2.48 -15.87 15.07
N ARG A 152 -1.43 -15.17 14.60
CA ARG A 152 -0.21 -14.94 15.39
C ARG A 152 -0.49 -14.07 16.61
N VAL A 153 -1.30 -13.03 16.44
CA VAL A 153 -1.56 -12.06 17.49
C VAL A 153 -2.63 -12.56 18.48
N ASP A 154 -3.60 -13.36 18.03
CA ASP A 154 -4.61 -13.99 18.89
C ASP A 154 -4.04 -15.11 19.77
N GLU A 155 -2.85 -15.64 19.47
CA GLU A 155 -2.10 -16.51 20.39
C GLU A 155 -1.43 -15.73 21.54
N VAL A 156 -2.18 -14.87 22.25
CA VAL A 156 -1.72 -14.32 23.53
C VAL A 156 -1.72 -15.44 24.57
N LYS A 157 -0.60 -16.16 24.65
CA LYS A 157 -0.35 -17.11 25.74
C LYS A 157 -0.09 -16.31 27.00
N PHE A 158 -1.11 -16.18 27.86
CA PHE A 158 -0.93 -15.60 29.18
C PHE A 158 0.09 -16.44 29.96
N ALA A 159 1.33 -15.97 30.03
CA ALA A 159 2.36 -16.58 30.84
C ALA A 159 1.91 -16.51 32.32
N GLY A 160 1.49 -17.65 32.88
CA GLY A 160 1.17 -17.79 34.30
C GLY A 160 -0.31 -17.68 34.70
N MET A 161 -1.26 -17.50 33.77
CA MET A 161 -2.70 -17.56 34.08
C MET A 161 -3.38 -18.68 33.30
N LEU A 162 -3.68 -19.78 34.00
CA LEU A 162 -4.58 -20.83 33.52
C LEU A 162 -6.01 -20.27 33.52
N VAL A 163 -6.46 -19.70 32.40
CA VAL A 163 -7.88 -19.36 32.21
C VAL A 163 -8.58 -20.63 31.75
N GLY A 164 -9.39 -21.24 32.63
CA GLY A 164 -10.06 -22.50 32.36
C GLY A 164 -11.27 -22.33 31.44
N THR A 165 -11.18 -22.87 30.22
CA THR A 165 -12.35 -23.25 29.41
C THR A 165 -12.15 -24.69 28.91
N GLN A 166 -13.26 -25.41 28.72
CA GLN A 166 -13.27 -26.88 28.71
C GLN A 166 -12.64 -27.58 27.49
N ASP A 167 -12.08 -26.84 26.52
CA ASP A 167 -11.60 -27.41 25.26
C ASP A 167 -10.16 -27.01 24.90
N GLY A 168 -9.21 -27.20 25.83
CA GLY A 168 -7.77 -27.44 25.54
C GLY A 168 -6.95 -26.39 24.75
N ASN A 169 -7.55 -25.35 24.17
CA ASN A 169 -6.90 -24.35 23.35
C ASN A 169 -7.00 -22.98 24.03
N HIS A 170 -5.89 -22.53 24.61
CA HIS A 170 -5.81 -21.40 25.54
C HIS A 170 -5.62 -20.04 24.82
N ALA A 171 -6.18 -19.86 23.63
CA ALA A 171 -6.03 -18.62 22.86
C ALA A 171 -7.32 -17.78 22.96
N VAL A 172 -7.23 -16.59 23.57
CA VAL A 172 -8.30 -15.60 23.58
C VAL A 172 -7.92 -14.51 22.58
N LYS A 173 -8.86 -14.14 21.70
CA LYS A 173 -8.61 -13.16 20.65
C LYS A 173 -8.29 -11.78 21.23
N LEU A 174 -7.27 -11.10 20.69
CA LEU A 174 -6.78 -9.85 21.28
C LEU A 174 -7.87 -8.77 21.31
N ASP A 175 -8.67 -8.67 20.24
CA ASP A 175 -9.78 -7.73 20.12
C ASP A 175 -10.86 -7.88 21.21
N GLN A 176 -11.02 -9.07 21.79
CA GLN A 176 -12.00 -9.36 22.84
C GLN A 176 -11.52 -8.99 24.24
N ILE A 177 -10.20 -8.95 24.45
CA ILE A 177 -9.58 -8.70 25.77
C ILE A 177 -8.81 -7.39 25.81
N PHE A 178 -8.68 -6.69 24.69
CA PHE A 178 -7.94 -5.45 24.61
C PHE A 178 -8.65 -4.36 25.40
N VAL A 179 -7.96 -3.84 26.41
CA VAL A 179 -8.38 -2.66 27.17
C VAL A 179 -7.52 -1.50 26.71
N MET A 180 -8.17 -0.46 26.16
CA MET A 180 -7.51 0.73 25.66
C MET A 180 -6.71 1.43 26.79
N PRO A 181 -5.39 1.62 26.66
CA PRO A 181 -4.62 2.40 27.62
C PRO A 181 -5.00 3.88 27.55
N GLU A 182 -4.74 4.61 28.63
CA GLU A 182 -4.78 6.07 28.58
C GLU A 182 -3.64 6.59 27.70
N VAL A 183 -3.98 7.37 26.67
CA VAL A 183 -3.03 7.92 25.70
C VAL A 183 -3.16 9.43 25.66
N GLU A 184 -2.04 10.12 25.74
CA GLU A 184 -1.95 11.57 25.55
C GLU A 184 -1.24 11.87 24.23
N VAL A 185 -1.88 12.67 23.36
CA VAL A 185 -1.25 13.10 22.09
C VAL A 185 -0.37 14.32 22.31
N LEU A 186 0.92 14.16 22.03
CA LEU A 186 1.92 15.21 22.16
C LEU A 186 2.44 15.63 20.77
N HIS A 187 2.85 16.89 20.63
CA HIS A 187 3.54 17.39 19.45
C HIS A 187 4.92 17.96 19.79
N PRO A 188 5.92 17.80 18.90
CA PRO A 188 7.27 18.29 19.14
C PRO A 188 7.31 19.84 19.07
N PRO A 189 8.23 20.47 19.82
CA PRO A 189 8.41 21.92 19.85
C PRO A 189 9.00 22.50 18.56
N SER A 190 9.66 21.67 17.74
CA SER A 190 10.35 22.06 16.51
C SER A 190 9.77 21.34 15.27
N SER A 191 10.32 21.63 14.10
CA SER A 191 9.99 20.94 12.84
C SER A 191 10.66 19.58 12.68
N GLN A 192 11.46 19.11 13.66
CA GLN A 192 12.15 17.82 13.61
C GLN A 192 11.15 16.66 13.63
N ARG A 193 11.45 15.59 12.88
CA ARG A 193 10.63 14.37 12.92
C ARG A 193 10.84 13.64 14.25
N PRO A 194 9.82 12.92 14.78
CA PRO A 194 9.97 12.14 16.02
C PRO A 194 11.15 11.18 16.01
N VAL A 195 11.41 10.53 14.87
CA VAL A 195 12.53 9.60 14.69
C VAL A 195 13.90 10.30 14.73
N GLU A 196 13.98 11.54 14.24
CA GLU A 196 15.20 12.35 14.27
C GLU A 196 15.48 12.86 15.69
N PHE A 197 14.42 13.21 16.44
CA PHE A 197 14.56 13.55 17.85
C PHE A 197 15.13 12.37 18.67
N TRP A 198 14.79 11.13 18.31
CA TRP A 198 15.34 9.93 18.96
C TRP A 198 16.83 9.71 18.70
N LEU A 199 17.34 10.07 17.51
CA LEU A 199 18.79 10.05 17.22
C LEU A 199 19.56 10.97 18.16
N ASP A 200 19.02 12.16 18.40
CA ASP A 200 19.65 13.14 19.27
C ASP A 200 19.58 12.71 20.76
N HIS A 201 18.66 11.79 21.11
CA HIS A 201 18.33 11.44 22.50
C HIS A 201 17.95 9.95 22.72
N PRO A 202 18.83 8.97 22.39
CA PRO A 202 18.49 7.54 22.37
C PRO A 202 18.20 6.94 23.76
N GLN A 203 18.54 7.65 24.85
CA GLN A 203 18.34 7.18 26.23
C GLN A 203 17.12 7.78 26.93
N ILE A 204 16.35 8.62 26.22
CA ILE A 204 15.24 9.34 26.82
C ILE A 204 13.94 8.56 26.59
N ALA A 205 13.56 7.77 27.61
CA ALA A 205 12.29 7.02 27.63
C ALA A 205 11.03 7.90 27.53
N LEU A 206 11.16 9.20 27.84
CA LEU A 206 10.15 10.24 27.77
C LEU A 206 10.86 11.56 27.47
N PRO A 207 10.59 12.27 26.36
CA PRO A 207 11.30 13.47 25.97
C PRO A 207 11.43 14.40 27.17
N SER A 208 12.65 14.86 27.45
CA SER A 208 12.96 15.81 28.51
C SER A 208 12.28 17.15 28.22
N LYS A 209 10.96 17.22 28.48
CA LYS A 209 10.07 18.38 28.40
C LYS A 209 10.51 19.45 27.38
N PRO A 210 10.12 19.29 26.10
CA PRO A 210 9.39 20.42 25.51
C PRO A 210 8.24 20.00 24.58
N TRP A 211 7.80 18.73 24.63
CA TRP A 211 6.62 18.29 23.88
C TRP A 211 5.35 18.83 24.55
N GLN A 212 4.45 19.39 23.76
CA GLN A 212 3.24 20.03 24.27
C GLN A 212 2.01 19.18 23.95
N PRO A 213 0.99 19.16 24.84
CA PRO A 213 -0.26 18.50 24.54
C PRO A 213 -0.94 19.17 23.34
N LEU A 214 -1.49 18.35 22.45
CA LEU A 214 -2.27 18.85 21.33
C LEU A 214 -3.55 19.52 21.86
N ARG A 215 -3.64 20.86 21.76
CA ARG A 215 -4.71 21.69 22.38
C ARG A 215 -6.14 21.34 21.94
N THR A 216 -6.32 20.60 20.85
CA THR A 216 -7.63 20.12 20.39
C THR A 216 -8.16 18.94 21.22
N GLN A 217 -7.39 18.41 22.18
CA GLN A 217 -7.87 17.44 23.14
C GLN A 217 -8.78 18.11 24.19
N THR A 218 -10.08 18.11 23.93
CA THR A 218 -11.06 18.17 25.04
C THR A 218 -10.91 16.89 25.87
N ALA A 219 -11.10 16.98 27.19
CA ALA A 219 -10.97 15.92 28.20
C ALA A 219 -11.87 14.66 28.02
N GLN A 220 -12.34 14.38 26.80
CA GLN A 220 -13.32 13.35 26.44
C GLN A 220 -12.84 12.37 25.36
N GLN A 221 -11.62 12.49 24.83
CA GLN A 221 -11.09 11.46 23.91
C GLN A 221 -10.78 10.18 24.70
N LYS A 222 -11.55 9.11 24.46
CA LYS A 222 -11.46 7.84 25.20
C LYS A 222 -10.97 6.67 24.35
N THR A 223 -10.97 6.80 23.02
CA THR A 223 -10.65 5.68 22.11
C THR A 223 -9.41 5.94 21.25
N LEU A 224 -8.71 4.87 20.84
CA LEU A 224 -7.55 4.95 19.96
C LEU A 224 -7.85 5.70 18.66
N ALA A 225 -9.01 5.42 18.05
CA ALA A 225 -9.45 6.10 16.84
C ALA A 225 -9.50 7.62 17.00
N GLN A 226 -10.00 8.12 18.13
CA GLN A 226 -10.08 9.56 18.38
C GLN A 226 -8.69 10.18 18.50
N SER A 227 -7.77 9.51 19.19
CA SER A 227 -6.39 9.97 19.35
C SER A 227 -5.64 9.97 18.01
N LEU A 228 -5.71 8.90 17.23
CA LEU A 228 -5.06 8.80 15.92
C LEU A 228 -5.67 9.76 14.90
N LEU A 229 -6.99 9.96 14.93
CA LEU A 229 -7.65 10.97 14.09
C LEU A 229 -7.20 12.39 14.45
N ALA A 230 -7.04 12.70 15.74
CA ALA A 230 -6.52 14.00 16.17
C ALA A 230 -5.09 14.24 15.66
N VAL A 231 -4.23 13.22 15.70
CA VAL A 231 -2.89 13.27 15.10
C VAL A 231 -2.99 13.53 13.59
N LYS A 232 -3.85 12.79 12.88
CA LYS A 232 -4.08 12.95 11.44
C LYS A 232 -4.50 14.37 11.06
N THR A 233 -5.49 14.91 11.77
CA THR A 233 -5.99 16.28 11.54
C THR A 233 -4.90 17.32 11.78
N TRP A 234 -4.09 17.14 12.83
CA TRP A 234 -2.96 18.03 13.10
C TRP A 234 -1.85 17.93 12.03
N GLN A 235 -1.51 16.72 11.58
CA GLN A 235 -0.51 16.54 10.52
C GLN A 235 -0.97 17.16 9.20
N ALA A 236 -2.24 17.00 8.82
CA ALA A 236 -2.83 17.57 7.60
C ALA A 236 -2.78 19.11 7.56
N THR A 237 -2.88 19.77 8.72
CA THR A 237 -2.79 21.23 8.84
C THR A 237 -1.36 21.75 8.95
N SER A 238 -0.37 20.87 9.15
CA SER A 238 0.99 21.26 9.50
C SER A 238 2.03 21.10 8.38
N THR A 239 1.66 20.69 7.15
CA THR A 239 2.62 20.29 6.07
C THR A 239 3.64 19.21 6.50
N LYS A 240 3.34 18.48 7.59
CA LYS A 240 4.28 17.60 8.29
C LYS A 240 4.01 16.12 8.00
N SER A 241 5.07 15.33 8.21
CA SER A 241 5.19 13.88 7.96
C SER A 241 4.14 13.04 8.73
N ARG A 242 3.73 11.90 8.15
CA ARG A 242 2.73 10.94 8.67
C ARG A 242 3.32 9.99 9.72
N ASN A 243 4.07 10.56 10.66
CA ASN A 243 4.89 9.79 11.61
C ASN A 243 4.32 9.99 13.00
N VAL A 244 3.92 8.89 13.63
CA VAL A 244 3.51 8.82 15.02
C VAL A 244 4.60 8.09 15.79
N MET A 245 4.83 8.50 17.02
CA MET A 245 5.73 7.77 17.91
C MET A 245 5.00 7.44 19.19
N LEU A 246 4.97 6.15 19.52
CA LEU A 246 4.37 5.66 20.76
C LEU A 246 5.40 5.65 21.90
N LEU A 247 5.20 6.51 22.89
CA LEU A 247 6.06 6.63 24.07
C LEU A 247 5.36 6.07 25.31
N GLY A 248 6.11 5.42 26.18
CA GLY A 248 5.59 4.83 27.40
C GLY A 248 6.62 3.99 28.13
N ALA A 249 6.46 3.87 29.45
CA ALA A 249 7.34 3.07 30.29
C ALA A 249 7.39 1.59 29.82
N PRO A 250 8.46 0.84 30.14
CA PRO A 250 8.47 -0.61 29.94
C PRO A 250 7.23 -1.26 30.56
N GLY A 251 6.57 -2.16 29.81
CA GLY A 251 5.34 -2.82 30.26
C GLY A 251 4.04 -2.00 30.12
N SER A 252 4.09 -0.78 29.59
CA SER A 252 2.88 0.05 29.33
C SER A 252 1.95 -0.47 28.23
N GLY A 253 2.32 -1.56 27.55
CA GLY A 253 1.50 -2.18 26.49
C GLY A 253 1.72 -1.62 25.08
N LYS A 254 2.87 -0.96 24.81
CA LYS A 254 3.19 -0.40 23.47
C LYS A 254 3.07 -1.42 22.34
N THR A 255 3.78 -2.55 22.45
CA THR A 255 3.70 -3.68 21.52
C THR A 255 2.27 -4.20 21.39
N THR A 256 1.52 -4.28 22.50
CA THR A 256 0.11 -4.71 22.49
C THR A 256 -0.78 -3.74 21.70
N LEU A 257 -0.55 -2.43 21.82
CA LEU A 257 -1.27 -1.41 21.06
C LEU A 257 -0.97 -1.51 19.55
N MET A 258 0.30 -1.73 19.17
CA MET A 258 0.70 -1.92 17.78
C MET A 258 0.11 -3.21 17.19
N ASN A 259 0.12 -4.29 17.95
CA ASN A 259 -0.52 -5.55 17.58
C ASN A 259 -2.03 -5.38 17.41
N TYR A 260 -2.69 -4.62 18.29
CA TYR A 260 -4.11 -4.29 18.15
C TYR A 260 -4.39 -3.54 16.84
N VAL A 261 -3.56 -2.55 16.48
CA VAL A 261 -3.64 -1.84 15.18
C VAL A 261 -3.53 -2.82 14.01
N ALA A 262 -2.56 -3.73 14.02
CA ALA A 262 -2.40 -4.73 12.98
C ALA A 262 -3.61 -5.66 12.86
N VAL A 263 -4.17 -6.11 13.99
CA VAL A 263 -5.36 -6.97 14.03
C VAL A 263 -6.59 -6.25 13.51
N MET A 264 -6.84 -5.00 13.91
CA MET A 264 -7.97 -4.22 13.40
C MET A 264 -7.90 -4.06 11.88
N LEU A 265 -6.71 -3.83 11.33
CA LEU A 265 -6.53 -3.78 9.87
C LEU A 265 -6.73 -5.14 9.20
N ALA A 266 -6.20 -6.22 9.79
CA ALA A 266 -6.37 -7.57 9.28
C ALA A 266 -7.84 -8.04 9.33
N GLN A 267 -8.60 -7.58 10.32
CA GLN A 267 -10.04 -7.80 10.46
C GLN A 267 -10.88 -6.82 9.62
N LYS A 268 -10.26 -5.96 8.80
CA LYS A 268 -10.91 -4.95 7.95
C LYS A 268 -11.78 -3.95 8.73
N GLN A 269 -11.31 -3.54 9.89
CA GLN A 269 -11.92 -2.51 10.77
C GLN A 269 -10.98 -1.29 10.95
N PRO A 270 -10.52 -0.63 9.88
CA PRO A 270 -9.63 0.54 9.96
C PRO A 270 -10.24 1.71 10.75
N GLU A 271 -11.57 1.84 10.79
CA GLU A 271 -12.28 2.87 11.55
C GLU A 271 -12.10 2.73 13.07
N ALA A 272 -11.87 1.52 13.57
CA ALA A 272 -11.58 1.26 14.99
C ALA A 272 -10.27 1.93 15.45
N ILE A 273 -9.41 2.29 14.50
CA ILE A 273 -8.14 2.99 14.70
C ILE A 273 -8.09 4.34 13.97
N GLY A 274 -9.24 4.88 13.55
CA GLY A 274 -9.34 6.23 12.97
C GLY A 274 -8.81 6.34 11.53
N LEU A 275 -8.63 5.23 10.83
CA LEU A 275 -8.28 5.19 9.41
C LEU A 275 -9.53 5.14 8.53
N ALA A 276 -9.36 5.50 7.25
CA ALA A 276 -10.47 5.59 6.30
C ALA A 276 -10.93 4.18 5.87
N PRO A 277 -12.23 3.85 5.97
CA PRO A 277 -12.76 2.51 5.70
C PRO A 277 -12.82 2.13 4.22
N ASP A 278 -12.76 3.11 3.33
CA ASP A 278 -12.74 2.95 1.88
C ASP A 278 -11.35 2.67 1.30
N ILE A 279 -10.29 2.78 2.12
CA ILE A 279 -8.92 2.49 1.73
C ILE A 279 -8.55 1.05 2.09
N ASP A 280 -7.98 0.35 1.12
CA ASP A 280 -7.52 -1.02 1.26
C ASP A 280 -6.15 -1.11 1.97
N TRP A 281 -6.14 -0.84 3.29
CA TRP A 281 -4.91 -0.74 4.11
C TRP A 281 -4.15 -2.06 4.23
N LEU A 282 -2.82 -2.00 4.32
CA LEU A 282 -1.94 -3.13 4.66
C LEU A 282 -1.04 -2.76 5.86
N PRO A 283 -1.14 -3.45 7.02
CA PRO A 283 -0.16 -3.30 8.09
C PRO A 283 1.15 -3.99 7.71
N ILE A 284 2.29 -3.38 8.03
CA ILE A 284 3.63 -3.99 7.89
C ILE A 284 4.28 -3.95 9.27
N LEU A 285 4.48 -5.12 9.87
CA LEU A 285 5.09 -5.25 11.19
C LEU A 285 6.61 -5.40 11.05
N ILE A 286 7.34 -4.53 11.74
CA ILE A 286 8.81 -4.56 11.83
C ILE A 286 9.19 -4.67 13.30
N ASP A 287 9.72 -5.83 13.71
CA ASP A 287 10.35 -6.00 15.02
C ASP A 287 11.81 -5.58 14.88
N ILE A 288 12.13 -4.36 15.32
CA ILE A 288 13.46 -3.77 15.16
C ILE A 288 14.52 -4.63 15.87
N ARG A 289 14.20 -5.17 17.04
CA ARG A 289 15.14 -5.99 17.81
C ARG A 289 15.53 -7.25 17.06
N ASP A 290 14.57 -7.86 16.39
CA ASP A 290 14.84 -9.04 15.58
C ASP A 290 15.51 -8.67 14.25
N TRP A 291 15.12 -7.55 13.64
CA TRP A 291 15.71 -7.08 12.40
C TRP A 291 17.21 -6.81 12.54
N VAL A 292 17.66 -6.19 13.63
CA VAL A 292 19.09 -5.89 13.85
C VAL A 292 19.98 -7.12 14.02
N GLU A 293 19.40 -8.29 14.30
CA GLU A 293 20.13 -9.56 14.35
C GLU A 293 20.45 -10.07 12.94
N TYR A 294 19.72 -9.62 11.92
CA TYR A 294 20.04 -9.91 10.51
C TYR A 294 21.05 -8.87 10.01
N SER A 295 22.30 -9.29 9.82
CA SER A 295 23.31 -8.44 9.20
C SER A 295 22.92 -8.08 7.75
N ASP A 296 22.93 -6.79 7.42
CA ASP A 296 22.94 -6.24 6.05
C ASP A 296 21.69 -6.49 5.18
N ILE A 297 20.49 -6.61 5.78
CA ILE A 297 19.23 -6.67 5.01
C ILE A 297 18.41 -5.37 5.10
N SER A 298 17.70 -5.03 4.04
CA SER A 298 16.80 -3.87 4.02
C SER A 298 15.52 -4.14 4.83
N ILE A 299 14.79 -3.07 5.17
CA ILE A 299 13.49 -3.17 5.86
C ILE A 299 12.48 -3.98 5.03
N LEU A 300 12.47 -3.83 3.71
CA LEU A 300 11.62 -4.62 2.81
C LEU A 300 11.97 -6.10 2.88
N GLU A 301 13.26 -6.43 2.79
CA GLU A 301 13.71 -7.82 2.85
C GLU A 301 13.39 -8.44 4.22
N TYR A 302 13.55 -7.68 5.30
CA TYR A 302 13.11 -8.08 6.62
C TYR A 302 11.61 -8.36 6.68
N ALA A 303 10.77 -7.46 6.17
CA ALA A 303 9.31 -7.63 6.14
C ALA A 303 8.90 -8.90 5.38
N ARG A 304 9.58 -9.20 4.26
CA ARG A 304 9.39 -10.45 3.50
C ARG A 304 9.76 -11.67 4.33
N GLN A 305 10.94 -11.69 4.93
CA GLN A 305 11.38 -12.79 5.79
C GLN A 305 10.47 -12.96 7.02
N PHE A 306 9.99 -11.87 7.60
CA PHE A 306 9.01 -11.91 8.68
C PHE A 306 7.71 -12.57 8.22
N ALA A 307 7.17 -12.18 7.07
CA ALA A 307 5.96 -12.80 6.53
C ALA A 307 6.13 -14.31 6.26
N GLU A 308 7.23 -14.70 5.63
CA GLU A 308 7.47 -16.10 5.26
C GLU A 308 7.81 -16.98 6.47
N LYS A 309 8.70 -16.51 7.35
CA LYS A 309 9.26 -17.33 8.45
C LYS A 309 8.47 -17.21 9.75
N LYS A 310 7.92 -16.03 10.06
CA LYS A 310 7.26 -15.73 11.34
C LYS A 310 5.74 -15.72 11.25
N LEU A 311 5.19 -15.37 10.10
CA LEU A 311 3.76 -15.53 9.81
C LEU A 311 3.46 -16.83 9.04
N LEU A 312 4.48 -17.63 8.69
CA LEU A 312 4.33 -18.91 8.00
C LEU A 312 3.60 -18.80 6.65
N LEU A 313 3.75 -17.65 5.99
CA LEU A 313 3.19 -17.44 4.67
C LEU A 313 3.99 -18.24 3.64
N LYS A 314 3.37 -19.27 3.05
CA LYS A 314 4.06 -20.24 2.17
C LYS A 314 4.69 -19.61 0.92
N SER A 315 4.08 -18.56 0.39
CA SER A 315 4.56 -17.86 -0.80
C SER A 315 4.16 -16.39 -0.68
N LEU A 316 5.16 -15.51 -0.75
CA LEU A 316 4.96 -14.08 -0.83
C LEU A 316 5.39 -13.63 -2.24
N PRO A 317 4.47 -13.20 -3.12
CA PRO A 317 4.82 -12.73 -4.46
C PRO A 317 5.86 -11.61 -4.42
N LYS A 318 6.71 -11.54 -5.45
CA LYS A 318 7.67 -10.44 -5.60
C LYS A 318 6.91 -9.13 -5.82
N GLY A 319 7.35 -8.06 -5.18
CA GLY A 319 6.68 -6.75 -5.30
C GLY A 319 5.40 -6.63 -4.47
N PHE A 320 5.09 -7.62 -3.60
CA PHE A 320 3.93 -7.58 -2.72
C PHE A 320 3.96 -6.30 -1.88
N PHE A 321 4.87 -6.15 -0.91
CA PHE A 321 4.86 -4.96 -0.05
C PHE A 321 5.02 -3.64 -0.81
N GLU A 322 5.87 -3.64 -1.84
CA GLU A 322 6.12 -2.49 -2.72
C GLU A 322 4.82 -1.99 -3.36
N HIS A 323 3.92 -2.88 -3.79
CA HIS A 323 2.64 -2.50 -4.39
C HIS A 323 1.79 -1.61 -3.47
N TRP A 324 1.64 -1.97 -2.18
CA TRP A 324 0.88 -1.14 -1.24
C TRP A 324 1.67 0.09 -0.75
N LEU A 325 2.99 -0.03 -0.59
CA LEU A 325 3.86 1.07 -0.16
C LEU A 325 3.88 2.20 -1.20
N GLU A 326 4.01 1.87 -2.48
CA GLU A 326 3.95 2.83 -3.58
C GLU A 326 2.60 3.56 -3.64
N ASP A 327 1.52 2.89 -3.22
CA ASP A 327 0.18 3.49 -3.15
C ASP A 327 -0.08 4.35 -1.92
N GLY A 328 0.84 4.37 -0.94
CA GLY A 328 0.59 5.06 0.32
C GLY A 328 -0.53 4.41 1.15
N ARG A 329 -0.81 3.12 0.91
CA ARG A 329 -1.89 2.35 1.54
C ARG A 329 -1.39 1.45 2.67
N THR A 330 -0.24 1.78 3.27
CA THR A 330 0.31 0.98 4.37
C THR A 330 0.34 1.72 5.70
N VAL A 331 0.32 0.91 6.77
CA VAL A 331 0.65 1.31 8.13
C VAL A 331 1.88 0.52 8.56
N ILE A 332 3.03 1.18 8.60
CA ILE A 332 4.31 0.62 9.00
C ILE A 332 4.40 0.71 10.52
N LEU A 333 4.51 -0.44 11.18
CA LEU A 333 4.54 -0.59 12.64
C LEU A 333 5.97 -0.96 13.06
N LEU A 334 6.69 -0.02 13.65
CA LEU A 334 8.10 -0.17 14.04
C LEU A 334 8.22 -0.41 15.55
N ASP A 335 8.30 -1.67 15.98
CA ASP A 335 8.37 -2.00 17.41
C ASP A 335 9.81 -2.24 17.89
N GLY A 336 10.12 -1.78 19.11
CA GLY A 336 11.36 -2.12 19.81
C GLY A 336 12.58 -1.27 19.45
N LEU A 337 12.41 -0.01 19.02
CA LEU A 337 13.55 0.89 18.78
C LEU A 337 14.37 1.18 20.05
N ASP A 338 13.69 1.34 21.20
CA ASP A 338 14.31 1.46 22.54
C ASP A 338 15.11 0.21 22.95
N GLN A 339 14.91 -0.87 22.20
CA GLN A 339 15.50 -2.20 22.23
C GLN A 339 17.01 -2.26 22.03
N VAL A 340 17.49 -1.34 21.19
CA VAL A 340 18.79 -1.40 20.55
C VAL A 340 19.81 -0.73 21.45
N THR A 341 20.53 -1.53 22.22
CA THR A 341 21.46 -1.05 23.26
C THR A 341 22.82 -0.63 22.73
N GLU A 342 23.20 -1.05 21.53
CA GLU A 342 24.47 -0.69 20.89
C GLU A 342 24.32 0.60 20.07
N PRO A 343 24.96 1.72 20.47
CA PRO A 343 24.71 3.04 19.85
C PRO A 343 24.97 3.08 18.34
N ALA A 344 26.05 2.47 17.87
CA ALA A 344 26.40 2.45 16.45
C ALA A 344 25.35 1.70 15.61
N LYS A 345 24.81 0.59 16.12
CA LYS A 345 23.71 -0.13 15.47
C LYS A 345 22.41 0.67 15.52
N GLY A 346 22.14 1.34 16.64
CA GLY A 346 20.98 2.23 16.77
C GLY A 346 20.99 3.35 15.72
N GLU A 347 22.12 4.04 15.55
CA GLU A 347 22.27 5.08 14.53
C GLU A 347 22.08 4.53 13.11
N GLN A 348 22.67 3.38 12.79
CA GLN A 348 22.52 2.72 11.49
C GLN A 348 21.06 2.37 11.18
N VAL A 349 20.37 1.75 12.14
CA VAL A 349 18.96 1.33 12.03
C VAL A 349 18.06 2.53 11.79
N VAL A 350 18.26 3.61 12.54
CA VAL A 350 17.45 4.81 12.36
C VAL A 350 17.75 5.47 11.01
N GLY A 351 19.00 5.47 10.54
CA GLY A 351 19.36 5.89 9.19
C GLY A 351 18.60 5.11 8.12
N GLN A 352 18.59 3.78 8.23
CA GLN A 352 17.86 2.91 7.31
C GLN A 352 16.33 3.12 7.37
N ILE A 353 15.77 3.32 8.56
CA ILE A 353 14.35 3.68 8.74
C ILE A 353 14.07 5.01 8.04
N LYS A 354 14.91 6.02 8.23
CA LYS A 354 14.76 7.33 7.58
C LYS A 354 14.78 7.22 6.05
N ASP A 355 15.74 6.48 5.51
CA ASP A 355 15.85 6.28 4.06
C ASP A 355 14.62 5.56 3.50
N PHE A 356 14.13 4.54 4.19
CA PHE A 356 12.92 3.81 3.81
C PHE A 356 11.67 4.70 3.83
N ILE A 357 11.52 5.53 4.86
CA ILE A 357 10.43 6.51 4.96
C ILE A 357 10.50 7.55 3.83
N GLN A 358 11.70 8.02 3.49
CA GLN A 358 11.90 8.95 2.38
C GLN A 358 11.61 8.30 1.02
N GLN A 359 11.88 7.00 0.88
CA GLN A 359 11.53 6.24 -0.30
C GLN A 359 10.01 6.09 -0.46
N PHE A 360 9.26 5.97 0.64
CA PHE A 360 7.82 5.73 0.63
C PHE A 360 7.02 6.75 1.47
N PRO A 361 7.06 8.06 1.15
CA PRO A 361 6.64 9.16 2.02
C PRO A 361 5.12 9.27 2.25
N ASN A 362 4.33 8.50 1.50
CA ASN A 362 2.86 8.55 1.55
C ASN A 362 2.24 7.51 2.50
N ASN A 363 3.04 6.80 3.29
CA ASN A 363 2.55 5.77 4.19
C ASN A 363 2.40 6.28 5.62
N TRP A 364 1.61 5.57 6.43
CA TRP A 364 1.49 5.83 7.86
C TRP A 364 2.58 5.09 8.61
N GLU A 365 3.19 5.75 9.58
CA GLU A 365 4.24 5.17 10.42
C GLU A 365 3.85 5.33 11.88
N LEU A 366 3.93 4.25 12.67
CA LEU A 366 3.61 4.23 14.09
C LEU A 366 4.72 3.54 14.91
#